data_AF-A0A7J8ZEN4-F1
#
_entry.id   AF-A0A7J8ZEN4-F1
#
_cell.length_a   1.000
_cell.length_b   1.000
_cell.length_c   1.000
_cell.angle_alpha   90.00
_cell.angle_beta   90.00
_cell.angle_gamma   90.00
#
_symmetry.space_group_name_H-M   'P 1'
#
loop_
_entity.id
_entity.type
_entity.pdbx_description
1 polymer ?
#
loop_
_entity_poly.entity_id
_entity_poly.type
_entity_poly.pdbx_seq_one_letter_code
_entity_poly.pdbx_strand_id
1 'polypeptide(L)'
;TWNCLSDGTCTRTLRQHSDYVTCLAAAEKNTNWVASGGLGGEVFIWDIEAAVTPLSKSSDVMEDDCSIGINGSANPLTISSLRTVSSNNSINASTTQCHVYVPITAKGHKESVYALAMNDSGTLLVSGGTEKVLRVWDPRTGSKTMKLRGHIDNTRALLLDSTGR
;
A
#
# COMPACT_ATOMS: atom_id res chain seq x y z
N THR A 1 -2.16 10.16 -0.19
CA THR A 1 -3.24 10.76 0.59
C THR A 1 -3.07 12.26 0.58
N TRP A 2 -4.16 12.99 0.74
CA TRP A 2 -4.20 14.45 0.65
C TRP A 2 -4.81 15.00 1.93
N ASN A 3 -4.30 16.12 2.43
CA ASN A 3 -4.99 16.85 3.48
C ASN A 3 -6.04 17.76 2.83
N CYS A 4 -7.32 17.40 2.94
CA CYS A 4 -8.42 18.20 2.41
C CYS A 4 -8.77 19.42 3.29
N LEU A 5 -8.23 19.49 4.51
CA LEU A 5 -8.42 20.60 5.45
C LEU A 5 -7.29 21.63 5.38
N SER A 6 -6.18 21.32 4.70
CA SER A 6 -5.13 22.28 4.36
C SER A 6 -5.13 22.60 2.85
N ASP A 7 -4.18 23.43 2.44
CA ASP A 7 -3.77 23.87 1.10
C ASP A 7 -3.68 22.82 -0.05
N GLY A 8 -4.26 21.63 0.09
CA GLY A 8 -4.23 20.58 -0.93
C GLY A 8 -2.87 19.91 -1.03
N THR A 9 -2.05 19.96 0.02
CA THR A 9 -0.75 19.30 0.04
C THR A 9 -0.89 17.77 0.04
N CYS A 10 -0.09 17.14 -0.81
CA CYS A 10 0.06 15.69 -0.81
C CYS A 10 0.84 15.28 0.43
N THR A 11 0.17 14.60 1.36
CA THR A 11 0.79 14.14 2.61
C THR A 11 1.58 12.86 2.40
N ARG A 12 1.19 12.03 1.42
CA ARG A 12 1.91 10.78 1.13
C ARG A 12 1.63 10.22 -0.26
N THR A 13 2.65 9.62 -0.86
CA THR A 13 2.52 8.80 -2.07
C THR A 13 2.86 7.35 -1.75
N LEU A 14 1.90 6.44 -1.91
CA LEU A 14 2.09 5.00 -1.74
C LEU A 14 2.38 4.38 -3.11
N ARG A 15 3.50 3.65 -3.24
CA ARG A 15 4.01 3.15 -4.53
C ARG A 15 4.24 1.64 -4.43
N GLN A 16 3.26 0.87 -4.88
CA GLN A 16 3.37 -0.60 -4.97
C GLN A 16 2.82 -1.16 -6.28
N HIS A 17 1.76 -0.55 -6.82
CA HIS A 17 1.23 -0.91 -8.14
C HIS A 17 2.32 -0.77 -9.21
N SER A 18 2.44 -1.80 -10.03
CA SER A 18 3.33 -1.85 -11.18
C SER A 18 2.74 -1.17 -12.42
N ASP A 19 1.43 -0.90 -12.39
CA ASP A 19 0.64 -0.33 -13.48
C ASP A 19 -0.34 0.74 -12.95
N TYR A 20 -1.19 1.29 -13.81
CA TYR A 20 -2.19 2.30 -13.46
C TYR A 20 -3.14 1.80 -12.36
N VAL A 21 -3.30 2.63 -11.33
CA VAL A 21 -4.37 2.50 -10.34
C VAL A 21 -5.65 3.06 -10.95
N THR A 22 -6.68 2.23 -11.02
CA THR A 22 -7.95 2.53 -11.71
C THR A 22 -9.11 2.75 -10.76
N CYS A 23 -9.02 2.22 -9.55
CA CYS A 23 -10.09 2.26 -8.57
C CYS A 23 -9.54 2.28 -7.13
N LEU A 24 -10.31 2.88 -6.24
CA LEU A 24 -10.03 3.01 -4.81
C LEU A 24 -11.28 2.68 -4.02
N ALA A 25 -11.12 2.17 -2.81
CA ALA A 25 -12.19 2.02 -1.81
C ALA A 25 -11.65 2.34 -0.42
N ALA A 26 -12.50 2.83 0.48
CA ALA A 26 -12.14 3.18 1.85
C ALA A 26 -13.26 2.74 2.79
N ALA A 27 -12.89 2.38 4.02
CA ALA A 27 -13.86 2.16 5.09
C ALA A 27 -14.19 3.50 5.77
N GLU A 28 -15.47 3.85 5.85
CA GLU A 28 -15.88 5.14 6.44
C GLU A 28 -15.64 5.21 7.95
N LYS A 29 -15.92 4.12 8.68
CA LYS A 29 -15.81 4.08 10.15
C LYS A 29 -14.43 3.67 10.64
N ASN A 30 -13.62 3.06 9.77
CA ASN A 30 -12.26 2.65 10.05
C ASN A 30 -11.32 3.39 9.09
N THR A 31 -11.00 4.65 9.43
CA THR A 31 -10.26 5.61 8.58
C THR A 31 -8.87 5.16 8.17
N ASN A 32 -8.39 4.05 8.72
CA ASN A 32 -7.02 3.59 8.54
C ASN A 32 -6.90 2.67 7.34
N TRP A 33 -8.01 2.09 6.86
CA TRP A 33 -7.99 1.05 5.84
C TRP A 33 -8.49 1.59 4.50
N VAL A 34 -7.61 1.56 3.50
CA VAL A 34 -7.96 1.86 2.11
C VAL A 34 -7.51 0.73 1.19
N ALA A 35 -8.21 0.53 0.09
CA ALA A 35 -7.85 -0.43 -0.94
C ALA A 35 -7.65 0.28 -2.28
N SER A 36 -6.72 -0.24 -3.08
CA SER A 36 -6.49 0.24 -4.44
C SER A 36 -6.35 -0.93 -5.42
N GLY A 37 -6.94 -0.79 -6.59
CA GLY A 37 -6.95 -1.78 -7.66
C GLY A 37 -6.35 -1.20 -8.93
N GLY A 38 -5.69 -2.05 -9.73
CA GLY A 38 -4.97 -1.61 -10.92
C GLY A 38 -5.19 -2.48 -12.16
N LEU A 39 -4.65 -2.00 -13.29
CA LEU A 39 -4.76 -2.69 -14.59
C LEU A 39 -4.02 -4.04 -14.63
N GLY A 40 -2.95 -4.20 -13.85
CA GLY A 40 -2.22 -5.45 -13.70
C GLY A 40 -2.96 -6.54 -12.92
N GLY A 41 -4.21 -6.32 -12.51
CA GLY A 41 -4.97 -7.25 -11.66
C GLY A 41 -4.60 -7.17 -10.18
N GLU A 42 -3.71 -6.25 -9.81
CA GLU A 42 -3.23 -6.05 -8.45
C GLU A 42 -4.32 -5.40 -7.60
N VAL A 43 -4.51 -5.92 -6.39
CA VAL A 43 -5.31 -5.26 -5.34
C VAL A 43 -4.47 -5.20 -4.08
N PHE A 44 -4.26 -3.99 -3.59
CA PHE A 44 -3.53 -3.73 -2.35
C PHE A 44 -4.45 -3.08 -1.33
N ILE A 45 -4.34 -3.55 -0.09
CA ILE A 45 -5.00 -2.98 1.09
C ILE A 45 -3.92 -2.32 1.93
N TRP A 46 -4.17 -1.07 2.28
CA TRP A 46 -3.24 -0.18 2.95
C TRP A 46 -3.82 0.20 4.30
N ASP A 47 -2.98 0.07 5.31
CA ASP A 47 -3.14 0.65 6.64
C ASP A 47 -2.37 1.98 6.65
N ILE A 48 -3.12 3.07 6.58
CA ILE A 48 -2.59 4.43 6.53
C ILE A 48 -1.89 4.76 7.85
N GLU A 49 -2.42 4.32 8.99
CA GLU A 49 -1.82 4.55 10.31
C GLU A 49 -0.50 3.82 10.47
N ALA A 50 -0.46 2.52 10.15
CA ALA A 50 0.78 1.75 10.18
C ALA A 50 1.83 2.32 9.21
N ALA A 51 1.40 2.95 8.12
CA ALA A 51 2.32 3.66 7.24
C ALA A 51 2.86 4.96 7.88
N VAL A 52 2.10 5.67 8.72
CA VAL A 52 2.56 6.91 9.39
C VAL A 52 3.29 6.68 10.72
N THR A 53 3.13 5.56 11.41
CA THR A 53 3.89 5.28 12.64
C THR A 53 5.36 5.00 12.33
N PRO A 54 6.33 5.82 12.79
CA PRO A 54 7.73 5.43 12.75
C PRO A 54 7.92 4.25 13.71
N LEU A 55 8.40 3.13 13.20
CA LEU A 55 8.66 1.92 13.98
C LEU A 55 9.64 2.26 15.12
N SER A 56 9.15 2.45 16.34
CA SER A 56 10.00 2.71 17.50
C SER A 56 10.88 1.47 17.74
N LYS A 57 12.20 1.66 17.65
CA LYS A 57 13.22 0.64 17.92
C LYS A 57 12.89 -0.11 19.21
N SER A 58 12.84 -1.44 19.13
CA SER A 58 12.95 -2.31 20.29
C SER A 58 14.34 -2.14 20.88
N SER A 59 14.41 -1.70 22.13
CA SER A 59 15.61 -1.69 22.94
C SER A 59 16.03 -3.13 23.24
N ASP A 60 17.23 -3.52 22.84
CA ASP A 60 18.04 -4.44 23.62
C ASP A 60 19.44 -3.84 23.75
N VAL A 61 19.79 -3.60 25.01
CA VAL A 61 21.10 -3.17 25.49
C VAL A 61 22.06 -4.34 25.31
N MET A 62 23.22 -4.10 24.70
CA MET A 62 24.55 -4.33 25.30
C MET A 62 25.60 -3.65 24.41
N GLU A 63 26.39 -2.81 25.04
CA GLU A 63 27.61 -2.20 24.50
C GLU A 63 28.65 -3.29 24.23
N ASP A 64 29.42 -3.18 23.16
CA ASP A 64 30.89 -3.35 23.18
C ASP A 64 31.51 -3.26 21.76
N ASP A 65 32.82 -3.14 21.80
CA ASP A 65 33.69 -2.27 21.01
C ASP A 65 34.25 -2.91 19.70
N CYS A 66 35.01 -2.09 18.96
CA CYS A 66 36.10 -2.45 18.03
C CYS A 66 35.84 -2.84 16.54
N SER A 67 36.04 -1.83 15.66
CA SER A 67 37.10 -1.72 14.64
C SER A 67 37.29 -2.72 13.46
N ILE A 68 37.34 -2.12 12.25
CA ILE A 68 38.15 -2.39 11.02
C ILE A 68 37.96 -3.73 10.27
N GLY A 69 37.60 -3.59 8.98
CA GLY A 69 37.82 -4.62 7.95
C GLY A 69 37.38 -4.16 6.56
N ILE A 70 38.24 -3.45 5.83
CA ILE A 70 38.07 -3.17 4.39
C ILE A 70 38.48 -4.44 3.62
N ASN A 71 37.60 -4.97 2.77
CA ASN A 71 37.87 -5.32 1.36
C ASN A 71 36.84 -6.31 0.81
N GLY A 72 36.41 -6.08 -0.44
CA GLY A 72 35.92 -7.17 -1.30
C GLY A 72 34.65 -6.91 -2.11
N SER A 73 34.77 -6.06 -3.12
CA SER A 73 34.27 -6.31 -4.49
C SER A 73 32.91 -7.01 -4.69
N ALA A 74 31.87 -6.22 -4.98
CA ALA A 74 31.02 -6.40 -6.17
C ALA A 74 30.20 -5.12 -6.43
N ASN A 75 30.16 -4.70 -7.69
CA ASN A 75 29.65 -3.41 -8.14
C ASN A 75 28.12 -3.21 -7.96
N PRO A 76 27.67 -1.94 -8.00
CA PRO A 76 26.38 -1.47 -7.49
C PRO A 76 25.32 -1.34 -8.62
N LEU A 77 24.20 -0.66 -8.32
CA LEU A 77 23.19 0.03 -9.19
C LEU A 77 21.76 -0.39 -8.78
N THR A 78 20.79 0.47 -8.43
CA THR A 78 20.65 1.94 -8.43
C THR A 78 19.50 2.31 -7.48
N ILE A 79 19.74 3.14 -6.46
CA ILE A 79 18.68 3.97 -5.86
C ILE A 79 19.06 5.42 -6.12
N SER A 80 18.39 6.03 -7.08
CA SER A 80 18.46 7.46 -7.38
C SER A 80 17.81 8.22 -6.22
N SER A 81 18.61 8.59 -5.22
CA SER A 81 18.19 9.50 -4.16
C SER A 81 18.59 10.94 -4.51
N LEU A 82 17.61 11.84 -4.53
CA LEU A 82 17.83 13.27 -4.70
C LEU A 82 18.58 13.79 -3.47
N ARG A 83 19.71 14.46 -3.70
CA ARG A 83 20.56 15.08 -2.68
C ARG A 83 20.32 16.58 -2.65
N THR A 84 19.88 17.10 -1.50
CA THR A 84 19.94 18.54 -1.19
C THR A 84 21.33 18.88 -0.69
N VAL A 85 22.06 19.69 -1.46
CA VAL A 85 23.33 20.29 -1.03
C VAL A 85 23.01 21.58 -0.29
N SER A 86 23.13 21.59 1.04
CA SER A 86 23.20 22.85 1.80
C SER A 86 24.64 23.36 1.81
N SER A 87 24.82 24.67 1.68
CA SER A 87 26.09 25.38 1.50
C SER A 87 27.06 25.35 2.69
N ASN A 88 26.85 24.47 3.66
CA ASN A 88 27.78 24.26 4.77
C ASN A 88 28.29 22.83 4.65
N ASN A 89 29.61 22.67 4.67
CA ASN A 89 30.38 21.46 4.32
C ASN A 89 30.18 20.25 5.26
N SER A 90 28.98 20.08 5.81
CA SER A 90 28.57 18.99 6.69
C SER A 90 27.52 18.14 5.96
N ILE A 91 27.98 17.02 5.39
CA ILE A 91 27.11 15.97 4.90
C ILE A 91 26.55 15.24 6.13
N ASN A 92 25.40 15.69 6.63
CA ASN A 92 24.63 14.87 7.55
C ASN A 92 23.95 13.77 6.74
N ALA A 93 24.58 12.59 6.72
CA ALA A 93 23.96 11.35 6.28
C ALA A 93 22.90 10.93 7.32
N SER A 94 21.77 11.65 7.36
CA SER A 94 20.57 11.13 7.99
C SER A 94 19.97 10.09 7.06
N THR A 95 20.50 8.87 7.14
CA THR A 95 19.84 7.70 6.58
C THR A 95 18.59 7.48 7.43
N THR A 96 17.49 8.15 7.10
CA THR A 96 16.18 7.66 7.53
C THR A 96 15.99 6.34 6.81
N GLN A 97 16.26 5.25 7.51
CA GLN A 97 15.85 3.91 7.12
C GLN A 97 14.32 3.94 7.03
N CYS A 98 13.78 4.35 5.89
CA CYS A 98 12.37 4.21 5.59
C CYS A 98 12.11 2.71 5.45
N HIS A 99 11.74 2.07 6.56
CA HIS A 99 11.23 0.72 6.52
C HIS A 99 10.04 0.71 5.56
N VAL A 100 10.17 0.00 4.45
CA VAL A 100 9.18 -0.02 3.37
C VAL A 100 7.89 -0.59 3.95
N TYR A 101 6.87 0.25 4.11
CA TYR A 101 5.54 -0.22 4.44
C TYR A 101 5.08 -1.18 3.33
N VAL A 102 4.78 -2.42 3.68
CA VAL A 102 4.28 -3.43 2.73
C VAL A 102 2.77 -3.56 2.90
N PRO A 103 1.96 -3.23 1.88
CA PRO A 103 0.53 -3.41 1.95
C PRO A 103 0.14 -4.89 1.92
N ILE A 104 -1.06 -5.18 2.41
CA ILE A 104 -1.67 -6.50 2.28
C ILE A 104 -2.07 -6.70 0.81
N THR A 105 -1.73 -7.86 0.24
CA THR A 105 -2.01 -8.16 -1.17
C THR A 105 -3.17 -9.14 -1.32
N ALA A 106 -4.22 -8.74 -2.02
CA ALA A 106 -5.39 -9.58 -2.31
C ALA A 106 -5.19 -10.29 -3.66
N LYS A 107 -4.39 -11.36 -3.64
CA LYS A 107 -4.00 -12.09 -4.86
C LYS A 107 -5.14 -12.93 -5.41
N GLY A 108 -5.48 -12.71 -6.68
CA GLY A 108 -6.30 -13.67 -7.42
C GLY A 108 -6.93 -13.16 -8.71
N HIS A 109 -7.04 -11.85 -8.90
CA HIS A 109 -7.30 -11.29 -10.23
C HIS A 109 -6.06 -11.47 -11.10
N LYS A 110 -6.27 -11.91 -12.34
CA LYS A 110 -5.29 -12.09 -13.41
C LYS A 110 -5.43 -11.00 -14.48
N GLU A 111 -6.53 -10.28 -14.44
CA GLU A 111 -6.90 -9.25 -15.40
C GLU A 111 -7.26 -7.96 -14.68
N SER A 112 -7.41 -6.86 -15.42
CA SER A 112 -7.63 -5.53 -14.88
C SER A 112 -8.80 -5.44 -13.91
N VAL A 113 -8.54 -4.80 -12.76
CA VAL A 113 -9.56 -4.44 -11.78
C VAL A 113 -10.07 -3.04 -12.12
N TYR A 114 -11.38 -2.87 -12.18
CA TYR A 114 -12.01 -1.57 -12.46
C TYR A 114 -12.93 -1.09 -11.36
N ALA A 115 -13.36 -1.98 -10.46
CA ALA A 115 -14.27 -1.65 -9.40
C ALA A 115 -13.79 -2.23 -8.08
N LEU A 116 -13.82 -1.42 -7.03
CA LEU A 116 -13.62 -1.80 -5.65
C LEU A 116 -14.74 -1.20 -4.80
N ALA A 117 -15.21 -1.95 -3.83
CA ALA A 117 -16.11 -1.46 -2.79
C ALA A 117 -15.70 -2.07 -1.44
N MET A 118 -15.71 -1.28 -0.39
CA MET A 118 -15.43 -1.71 0.98
C MET A 118 -16.63 -1.33 1.86
N ASN A 119 -16.95 -2.16 2.85
CA ASN A 119 -17.98 -1.81 3.83
C ASN A 119 -17.44 -0.83 4.89
N ASP A 120 -18.33 -0.14 5.59
CA ASP A 120 -17.95 0.88 6.58
C ASP A 120 -16.99 0.37 7.66
N SER A 121 -17.13 -0.89 8.07
CA SER A 121 -16.31 -1.50 9.11
C SER A 121 -14.93 -1.95 8.62
N GLY A 122 -14.68 -1.96 7.30
CA GLY A 122 -13.43 -2.45 6.72
C GLY A 122 -13.22 -3.94 6.88
N THR A 123 -14.30 -4.72 7.06
CA THR A 123 -14.25 -6.18 7.23
C THR A 123 -14.53 -6.92 5.93
N LEU A 124 -15.02 -6.21 4.90
CA LEU A 124 -15.37 -6.78 3.62
C LEU A 124 -14.86 -5.89 2.49
N LEU A 125 -14.11 -6.47 1.56
CA LEU A 125 -13.72 -5.84 0.30
C LEU A 125 -14.23 -6.68 -0.86
N VAL A 126 -14.88 -6.03 -1.82
CA VAL A 126 -15.33 -6.65 -3.07
C VAL A 126 -14.60 -6.00 -4.23
N SER A 127 -14.10 -6.82 -5.15
CA SER A 127 -13.42 -6.37 -6.35
C SER A 127 -13.99 -6.99 -7.63
N GLY A 128 -14.06 -6.19 -8.68
CA GLY A 128 -14.58 -6.57 -9.99
C GLY A 128 -13.78 -5.93 -11.12
N GLY A 129 -13.81 -6.56 -12.28
CA GLY A 129 -13.01 -6.16 -13.42
C GLY A 129 -13.36 -6.91 -14.70
N THR A 130 -12.37 -7.12 -15.56
CA THR A 130 -12.55 -7.82 -16.85
C THR A 130 -12.64 -9.34 -16.72
N GLU A 131 -12.33 -9.92 -15.55
CA GLU A 131 -12.52 -11.36 -15.29
C GLU A 131 -13.99 -11.80 -15.29
N LYS A 132 -14.95 -10.86 -15.35
CA LYS A 132 -16.40 -11.12 -15.29
C LYS A 132 -16.82 -11.90 -14.03
N VAL A 133 -16.04 -11.71 -12.97
CA VAL A 133 -16.18 -12.37 -11.68
C VAL A 133 -15.95 -11.31 -10.61
N LEU A 134 -16.79 -11.33 -9.57
CA LEU A 134 -16.51 -10.56 -8.37
C LEU A 134 -15.78 -11.43 -7.36
N ARG A 135 -14.82 -10.84 -6.66
CA ARG A 135 -14.07 -11.51 -5.60
C ARG A 135 -14.29 -10.77 -4.31
N VAL A 136 -14.55 -11.52 -3.26
CA VAL A 136 -14.78 -11.02 -1.91
C VAL A 136 -13.58 -11.41 -1.06
N TRP A 137 -13.07 -10.46 -0.29
CA TRP A 137 -11.87 -10.61 0.52
C TRP A 137 -12.13 -10.15 1.94
N ASP A 138 -11.45 -10.79 2.87
CA ASP A 138 -11.19 -10.21 4.19
C ASP A 138 -10.01 -9.25 4.07
N PRO A 139 -10.21 -7.92 4.23
CA PRO A 139 -9.15 -6.94 4.10
C PRO A 139 -8.01 -7.18 5.09
N ARG A 140 -8.31 -7.65 6.31
CA ARG A 140 -7.34 -7.82 7.40
C ARG A 140 -6.25 -8.83 7.08
N THR A 141 -6.62 -9.87 6.34
CA THR A 141 -5.73 -10.98 6.01
C THR A 141 -5.34 -11.01 4.53
N GLY A 142 -6.08 -10.29 3.66
CA GLY A 142 -5.97 -10.40 2.21
C GLY A 142 -6.54 -11.73 1.68
N SER A 143 -7.18 -12.52 2.53
CA SER A 143 -7.70 -13.84 2.17
C SER A 143 -8.96 -13.73 1.33
N LYS A 144 -9.05 -14.56 0.29
CA LYS A 144 -10.22 -14.65 -0.57
C LYS A 144 -11.32 -15.44 0.13
N THR A 145 -12.43 -14.78 0.44
CA THR A 145 -13.60 -15.39 1.07
C THR A 145 -14.53 -16.01 0.04
N MET A 146 -14.78 -15.32 -1.09
CA MET A 146 -15.76 -15.78 -2.07
C MET A 146 -15.38 -15.39 -3.51
N LYS A 147 -15.88 -16.18 -4.47
CA LYS A 147 -15.79 -15.93 -5.91
C LYS A 147 -17.21 -15.98 -6.50
N LEU A 148 -17.77 -14.81 -6.78
CA LEU A 148 -19.13 -14.65 -7.30
C LEU A 148 -19.11 -14.65 -8.83
N ARG A 149 -19.85 -15.58 -9.42
CA ARG A 149 -20.01 -15.73 -10.88
C ARG A 149 -21.42 -15.35 -11.27
N GLY A 150 -21.59 -14.85 -12.50
CA GLY A 150 -22.91 -14.51 -13.06
C GLY A 150 -22.85 -13.35 -14.04
N HIS A 151 -21.89 -12.44 -13.86
CA HIS A 151 -21.64 -11.40 -14.85
C HIS A 151 -21.15 -12.02 -16.17
N ILE A 152 -21.75 -11.58 -17.27
CA ILE A 152 -21.39 -12.01 -18.64
C ILE A 152 -20.44 -11.02 -19.33
N ASP A 153 -20.20 -9.88 -18.69
CA ASP A 153 -19.36 -8.79 -19.19
C ASP A 153 -18.57 -8.11 -18.05
N ASN A 154 -17.74 -7.15 -18.39
CA ASN A 154 -16.83 -6.44 -17.49
C ASN A 154 -17.59 -5.71 -16.38
N THR A 155 -17.14 -5.89 -15.14
CA THR A 155 -17.66 -5.12 -14.01
C THR A 155 -16.93 -3.79 -13.93
N ARG A 156 -17.67 -2.69 -14.13
CA ARG A 156 -17.12 -1.32 -14.13
C ARG A 156 -17.36 -0.54 -12.84
N ALA A 157 -18.36 -0.92 -12.06
CA ALA A 157 -18.71 -0.26 -10.81
C ALA A 157 -19.26 -1.28 -9.82
N LEU A 158 -19.05 -1.00 -8.55
CA LEU A 158 -19.58 -1.76 -7.42
C LEU A 158 -20.00 -0.77 -6.33
N LEU A 159 -21.07 -1.08 -5.64
CA LEU A 159 -21.50 -0.39 -4.44
C LEU A 159 -21.81 -1.43 -3.38
N LEU A 160 -21.36 -1.18 -2.16
CA LEU A 160 -21.72 -1.95 -0.99
C LEU A 160 -22.56 -1.06 -0.07
N ASP A 161 -23.52 -1.66 0.60
CA ASP A 161 -24.16 -1.01 1.73
C ASP A 161 -23.19 -0.99 2.94
N SER A 162 -23.57 -0.25 3.97
CA SER A 162 -22.78 -0.16 5.21
C SER A 162 -22.53 -1.51 5.89
N THR A 163 -23.41 -2.51 5.67
CA THR A 163 -23.33 -3.82 6.33
C THR A 163 -22.56 -4.87 5.51
N GLY A 164 -22.32 -4.61 4.23
CA GLY A 164 -21.74 -5.54 3.27
C GLY A 164 -22.69 -6.65 2.79
N ARG A 165 -24.02 -6.42 2.79
CA ARG A 165 -25.06 -7.39 2.42
C ARG A 165 -25.81 -7.03 1.14
#